data_AF-A0AA40E924-F1
#
_entry.id   AF-A0AA40E924-F1
#
_cell.length_a   1.000
_cell.length_b   1.000
_cell.length_c   1.000
_cell.angle_alpha   90.00
_cell.angle_beta   90.00
_cell.angle_gamma   90.00
#
_symmetry.space_group_name_H-M   'P 1'
#
loop_
_entity.id
_entity.type
_entity.pdbx_description
1 polymer ?
#
loop_
_entity_poly.entity_id
_entity_poly.type
_entity_poly.pdbx_seq_one_letter_code
_entity_poly.pdbx_strand_id
1 'polypeptide(L)'
;MFIKDGNPPCAEDSVGLDTVSLIEQHYIDECGLKVMGVVPFLQTFIEQGKLGARSSKGGLYPPGHTTKAAGQEQTSHDNLHAPALYILDLGLNNDWSDVYKKGRILVGSADGKSPLRIVVNHQPMPDGIALCHGVGKIFWSNMGVPNINDGCIMSCNLDGNDIKAIVPTGSVHAPKQLAVDSGCSKLYFSEQEGMRVFRCSVDGSGLETPVQNGDWKRGFKDHTLWCIGIAVAPREGKFYWTQKGPSKGSQGRIFRASIEMPDGADASTRADIECLFSRLPEPIDLEIDEDGRAMYWTDRGELPSGNSLNRISLDEAGEYGNHQILARNLHEAIGLDWQSTRPITIYTQQIW
;
A
#
# COMPACT_ATOMS: atom_id res chain seq x y z
N MET A 1 -0.65 3.81 -28.43
CA MET A 1 -1.22 3.13 -27.25
C MET A 1 -0.20 2.84 -26.15
N PHE A 2 1.11 3.03 -26.38
CA PHE A 2 2.13 2.98 -25.33
C PHE A 2 2.85 4.32 -25.25
N ILE A 3 2.72 4.99 -24.11
CA ILE A 3 3.60 6.10 -23.74
C ILE A 3 4.91 5.45 -23.30
N LYS A 4 6.03 6.08 -23.65
CA LYS A 4 7.40 5.54 -23.43
C LYS A 4 7.74 5.23 -21.96
N ASP A 5 6.87 5.63 -21.02
CA ASP A 5 7.00 5.48 -19.57
C ASP A 5 5.69 5.01 -18.89
N GLY A 6 4.74 4.42 -19.64
CA GLY A 6 3.46 3.93 -19.11
C GLY A 6 3.41 2.42 -18.93
N ASN A 7 2.78 1.93 -17.85
CA ASN A 7 2.51 0.51 -17.66
C ASN A 7 1.71 -0.07 -18.83
N PRO A 8 2.06 -1.26 -19.35
CA PRO A 8 1.31 -1.90 -20.44
C PRO A 8 -0.15 -2.17 -20.05
N PRO A 9 -1.14 -1.96 -20.93
CA PRO A 9 -2.54 -2.24 -20.61
C PRO A 9 -2.75 -3.72 -20.27
N CYS A 10 -3.37 -4.00 -19.12
CA CYS A 10 -3.70 -5.37 -18.70
C CYS A 10 -4.63 -6.12 -19.67
N ALA A 11 -5.35 -5.38 -20.53
CA ALA A 11 -6.29 -5.94 -21.50
C ALA A 11 -5.62 -6.77 -22.60
N GLU A 12 -4.35 -6.53 -22.91
CA GLU A 12 -3.69 -7.24 -24.02
C GLU A 12 -3.32 -8.67 -23.66
N ASP A 13 -2.90 -8.88 -22.41
CA ASP A 13 -2.55 -10.21 -21.90
C ASP A 13 -3.77 -11.13 -21.79
N SER A 14 -4.97 -10.60 -21.55
CA SER A 14 -6.18 -11.42 -21.43
C SER A 14 -6.67 -11.95 -22.77
N VAL A 15 -6.53 -11.16 -23.85
CA VAL A 15 -6.87 -11.55 -25.23
C VAL A 15 -5.81 -12.50 -25.81
N GLY A 16 -4.55 -12.29 -25.40
CA GLY A 16 -3.38 -13.00 -25.87
C GLY A 16 -2.62 -12.18 -26.91
N LEU A 17 -1.32 -12.01 -26.66
CA LEU A 17 -0.49 -11.02 -27.37
C LEU A 17 -0.40 -11.26 -28.87
N ASP A 18 -0.46 -12.52 -29.31
CA ASP A 18 -0.54 -12.91 -30.71
C ASP A 18 -1.84 -12.44 -31.38
N THR A 19 -2.98 -12.49 -30.69
CA THR A 19 -4.25 -11.98 -31.23
C THR A 19 -4.27 -10.46 -31.25
N VAL A 20 -3.73 -9.79 -30.23
CA VAL A 20 -3.60 -8.32 -30.20
C VAL A 20 -2.67 -7.87 -31.33
N SER A 21 -1.52 -8.52 -31.49
CA SER A 21 -0.56 -8.25 -32.57
C SER A 21 -1.20 -8.40 -33.96
N LEU A 22 -2.04 -9.43 -34.15
CA LEU A 22 -2.81 -9.62 -35.39
C LEU A 22 -3.83 -8.50 -35.66
N ILE A 23 -4.57 -8.06 -34.64
CA ILE A 23 -5.56 -6.98 -34.76
C ILE A 23 -4.86 -5.66 -35.12
N GLU A 24 -3.78 -5.34 -34.42
CA GLU A 24 -2.99 -4.12 -34.66
C GLU A 24 -2.35 -4.14 -36.05
N GLN A 25 -1.83 -5.30 -36.49
CA GLN A 25 -1.28 -5.43 -37.84
C GLN A 25 -2.35 -5.22 -38.91
N HIS A 26 -3.55 -5.78 -38.71
CA HIS A 26 -4.66 -5.58 -39.64
C HIS A 26 -5.09 -4.11 -39.71
N TYR A 27 -5.16 -3.43 -38.57
CA TYR A 27 -5.48 -2.00 -38.51
C TYR A 27 -4.43 -1.13 -39.22
N ILE A 28 -3.14 -1.45 -39.04
CA ILE A 28 -2.03 -0.77 -39.73
C ILE A 28 -2.18 -0.92 -41.24
N ASP A 29 -2.51 -2.12 -41.72
CA ASP A 29 -2.66 -2.43 -43.14
C ASP A 29 -3.88 -1.69 -43.74
N GLU A 30 -5.03 -1.69 -43.05
CA GLU A 30 -6.25 -0.99 -43.50
C GLU A 30 -6.09 0.53 -43.55
N CYS A 31 -5.38 1.11 -42.58
CA CYS A 31 -5.17 2.55 -42.48
C CYS A 31 -3.93 3.05 -43.22
N GLY A 32 -3.14 2.16 -43.85
CA GLY A 32 -1.91 2.51 -44.55
C GLY A 32 -0.85 3.14 -43.63
N LEU A 33 -0.83 2.74 -42.35
CA LEU A 33 0.09 3.27 -41.35
C LEU A 33 1.45 2.60 -41.47
N LYS A 34 2.49 3.22 -40.92
CA LYS A 34 3.79 2.56 -40.77
C LYS A 34 3.75 1.64 -39.56
N VAL A 35 4.23 0.41 -39.72
CA VAL A 35 4.45 -0.52 -38.60
C VAL A 35 5.48 0.09 -37.65
N MET A 36 5.01 0.65 -36.53
CA MET A 36 5.87 1.23 -35.49
C MET A 36 5.28 0.99 -34.10
N GLY A 37 6.15 0.76 -33.12
CA GLY A 37 5.78 0.68 -31.71
C GLY A 37 5.21 -0.68 -31.32
N VAL A 38 3.89 -0.86 -31.47
CA VAL A 38 3.12 -1.93 -30.81
C VAL A 38 3.45 -3.32 -31.34
N VAL A 39 3.32 -3.53 -32.65
CA VAL A 39 3.52 -4.87 -33.24
C VAL A 39 4.95 -5.38 -33.02
N PRO A 40 6.03 -4.60 -33.29
CA PRO A 40 7.39 -5.05 -33.00
C PRO A 40 7.64 -5.30 -31.50
N PHE A 41 7.02 -4.50 -30.63
CA PHE A 41 7.12 -4.69 -29.18
C PHE A 41 6.48 -6.01 -28.74
N LEU A 42 5.23 -6.27 -29.14
CA LEU A 42 4.52 -7.52 -28.82
C LEU A 42 5.24 -8.74 -29.40
N GLN A 43 5.85 -8.60 -30.57
CA GLN A 43 6.59 -9.68 -31.22
C GLN A 43 7.74 -10.20 -30.34
N THR A 44 8.42 -9.33 -29.58
CA THR A 44 9.49 -9.75 -28.65
C THR A 44 9.02 -10.72 -27.57
N PHE A 45 7.75 -10.64 -27.15
CA PHE A 45 7.13 -11.54 -26.18
C PHE A 45 6.58 -12.80 -26.85
N ILE A 46 5.92 -12.65 -28.00
CA ILE A 46 5.35 -13.76 -28.79
C ILE A 46 6.44 -14.74 -29.20
N GLU A 47 7.60 -14.27 -29.65
CA GLU A 47 8.75 -15.12 -30.02
C GLU A 47 9.31 -15.94 -28.85
N GLN A 48 9.15 -15.46 -27.62
CA GLN A 48 9.52 -16.18 -26.40
C GLN A 48 8.42 -17.17 -25.94
N GLY A 49 7.29 -17.21 -26.66
CA GLY A 49 6.10 -17.96 -26.30
C GLY A 49 5.35 -17.37 -25.11
N LYS A 50 5.50 -16.06 -24.84
CA LYS A 50 4.78 -15.34 -23.79
C LYS A 50 3.53 -14.72 -24.41
N LEU A 51 2.39 -15.39 -24.25
CA LEU A 51 1.11 -15.05 -24.90
C LEU A 51 0.05 -14.55 -23.89
N GLY A 52 0.48 -14.00 -22.77
CA GLY A 52 -0.42 -13.59 -21.69
C GLY A 52 -1.15 -14.79 -21.10
N ALA A 53 -2.47 -14.66 -20.94
CA ALA A 53 -3.36 -15.68 -20.37
C ALA A 53 -3.37 -17.01 -21.14
N ARG A 54 -2.91 -17.02 -22.40
CA ARG A 54 -2.81 -18.22 -23.24
C ARG A 54 -1.49 -18.97 -23.11
N SER A 55 -0.53 -18.47 -22.33
CA SER A 55 0.75 -19.13 -22.11
C SER A 55 1.04 -19.29 -20.64
N SER A 56 1.53 -20.46 -20.23
CA SER A 56 2.07 -20.64 -18.87
C SER A 56 3.32 -19.81 -18.59
N LYS A 57 3.90 -19.16 -19.62
CA LYS A 57 5.05 -18.27 -19.51
C LYS A 57 4.68 -16.79 -19.28
N GLY A 58 3.39 -16.47 -19.12
CA GLY A 58 2.92 -15.09 -18.97
C GLY A 58 2.86 -14.34 -20.30
N GLY A 59 2.86 -13.01 -20.24
CA GLY A 59 2.83 -12.09 -21.37
C GLY A 59 3.60 -10.81 -21.04
N LEU A 60 2.93 -9.67 -21.19
CA LEU A 60 3.37 -8.38 -20.66
C LEU A 60 3.53 -8.44 -19.14
N TYR A 61 2.75 -9.29 -18.47
CA TYR A 61 2.87 -9.59 -17.04
C TYR A 61 3.52 -10.96 -16.79
N PRO A 62 4.22 -11.12 -15.64
CA PRO A 62 4.80 -12.40 -15.24
C PRO A 62 3.78 -13.55 -15.17
N PRO A 63 4.24 -14.82 -15.27
CA PRO A 63 3.42 -16.00 -14.97
C PRO A 63 2.70 -15.86 -13.61
N GLY A 64 1.41 -16.21 -13.57
CA GLY A 64 0.56 -16.14 -12.37
C GLY A 64 -0.28 -14.87 -12.25
N HIS A 65 -0.02 -13.83 -13.05
CA HIS A 65 -0.87 -12.63 -13.10
C HIS A 65 -2.07 -12.76 -14.04
N THR A 66 -1.90 -13.45 -15.16
CA THR A 66 -2.94 -13.68 -16.18
C THR A 66 -3.07 -15.14 -16.59
N THR A 67 -2.13 -15.99 -16.16
CA THR A 67 -2.00 -17.37 -16.63
C THR A 67 -2.79 -18.36 -15.78
N LYS A 68 -3.56 -19.23 -16.44
CA LYS A 68 -4.19 -20.40 -15.81
C LYS A 68 -3.15 -21.30 -15.14
N ALA A 69 -3.41 -21.77 -13.93
CA ALA A 69 -2.68 -22.90 -13.38
C ALA A 69 -3.03 -24.16 -14.21
N ALA A 70 -2.03 -24.97 -14.56
CA ALA A 70 -2.24 -26.16 -15.36
C ALA A 70 -3.15 -27.15 -14.61
N GLY A 71 -4.36 -27.39 -15.12
CA GLY A 71 -5.28 -28.43 -14.60
C GLY A 71 -6.66 -27.99 -14.14
N GLN A 72 -7.05 -26.71 -14.24
CA GLN A 72 -8.44 -26.29 -13.94
C GLN A 72 -9.33 -26.31 -15.19
N GLU A 73 -10.37 -27.14 -15.15
CA GLU A 73 -11.47 -27.09 -16.12
C GLU A 73 -12.22 -25.75 -16.04
N GLN A 74 -12.78 -25.34 -17.18
CA GLN A 74 -13.60 -24.13 -17.33
C GLN A 74 -14.73 -24.13 -16.30
N THR A 75 -14.57 -23.34 -15.25
CA THR A 75 -15.71 -22.83 -14.48
C THR A 75 -15.82 -21.34 -14.75
N SER A 76 -17.06 -20.91 -14.97
CA SER A 76 -17.43 -19.55 -15.34
C SER A 76 -16.89 -18.53 -14.32
N HIS A 77 -16.23 -17.50 -14.84
CA HIS A 77 -15.80 -16.27 -14.14
C HIS A 77 -14.43 -16.26 -13.45
N ASP A 78 -13.36 -16.55 -14.19
CA ASP A 78 -12.08 -15.87 -13.94
C ASP A 78 -12.19 -14.45 -14.51
N ASN A 79 -12.74 -13.52 -13.72
CA ASN A 79 -12.77 -12.11 -14.07
C ASN A 79 -11.33 -11.57 -14.05
N LEU A 80 -10.55 -11.78 -15.11
CA LEU A 80 -9.28 -11.07 -15.37
C LEU A 80 -9.47 -9.54 -15.44
N HIS A 81 -10.71 -9.07 -15.46
CA HIS A 81 -11.10 -7.66 -15.37
C HIS A 81 -11.37 -7.17 -13.94
N ALA A 82 -11.54 -8.06 -12.96
CA ALA A 82 -11.78 -7.66 -11.59
C ALA A 82 -10.46 -7.22 -10.94
N PRO A 83 -10.40 -6.05 -10.29
CA PRO A 83 -9.21 -5.61 -9.60
C PRO A 83 -8.84 -6.61 -8.49
N ALA A 84 -7.56 -6.94 -8.39
CA ALA A 84 -7.03 -7.78 -7.33
C ALA A 84 -6.95 -6.98 -6.02
N LEU A 85 -7.49 -7.55 -4.95
CA LEU A 85 -7.41 -7.07 -3.59
C LEU A 85 -6.34 -7.86 -2.84
N TYR A 86 -5.39 -7.16 -2.22
CA TYR A 86 -4.45 -7.76 -1.26
C TYR A 86 -4.98 -7.56 0.15
N ILE A 87 -4.94 -8.61 0.96
CA ILE A 87 -5.50 -8.63 2.31
C ILE A 87 -4.41 -9.07 3.28
N LEU A 88 -4.22 -8.28 4.33
CA LEU A 88 -3.37 -8.63 5.44
C LEU A 88 -4.20 -9.26 6.56
N ASP A 89 -3.88 -10.50 6.90
CA ASP A 89 -4.54 -11.25 7.96
C ASP A 89 -3.54 -11.49 9.09
N LEU A 90 -3.89 -11.14 10.33
CA LEU A 90 -3.06 -11.38 11.51
C LEU A 90 -2.95 -12.87 11.86
N GLY A 91 -3.86 -13.69 11.37
CA GLY A 91 -4.01 -15.06 11.85
C GLY A 91 -4.56 -15.12 13.28
N LEU A 92 -5.31 -14.09 13.69
CA LEU A 92 -5.98 -14.04 14.98
C LEU A 92 -6.97 -15.21 15.10
N ASN A 93 -6.85 -15.96 16.19
CA ASN A 93 -7.69 -17.09 16.55
C ASN A 93 -7.89 -17.08 18.07
N ASN A 94 -8.56 -18.10 18.61
CA ASN A 94 -8.80 -18.21 20.06
C ASN A 94 -7.52 -18.21 20.92
N ASP A 95 -6.36 -18.53 20.32
CA ASP A 95 -5.05 -18.43 20.97
C ASP A 95 -4.34 -17.15 20.48
N TRP A 96 -4.21 -16.16 21.36
CA TRP A 96 -3.50 -14.91 21.07
C TRP A 96 -2.04 -15.09 20.67
N SER A 97 -1.41 -16.22 21.00
CA SER A 97 -0.04 -16.48 20.56
C SER A 97 0.07 -16.80 19.06
N ASP A 98 -1.06 -17.10 18.40
CA ASP A 98 -1.11 -17.38 16.96
C ASP A 98 -0.79 -16.16 16.11
N VAL A 99 -1.05 -14.94 16.58
CA VAL A 99 -0.75 -13.72 15.82
C VAL A 99 0.74 -13.60 15.51
N TYR A 100 1.60 -14.23 16.30
CA TYR A 100 3.05 -14.26 16.09
C TYR A 100 3.52 -15.34 15.10
N LYS A 101 2.62 -16.19 14.59
CA LYS A 101 2.99 -17.37 13.78
C LYS A 101 2.08 -17.63 12.58
N LYS A 102 0.90 -17.05 12.55
CA LYS A 102 -0.17 -17.37 11.59
C LYS A 102 -0.58 -16.19 10.71
N GLY A 103 0.13 -15.06 10.77
CA GLY A 103 -0.11 -13.94 9.86
C GLY A 103 0.09 -14.33 8.39
N ARG A 104 -0.74 -13.75 7.51
CA ARG A 104 -0.79 -14.08 6.08
C ARG A 104 -1.02 -12.83 5.24
N ILE A 105 -0.50 -12.88 4.01
CA ILE A 105 -0.92 -12.00 2.93
C ILE A 105 -1.72 -12.84 1.95
N LEU A 106 -2.94 -12.41 1.66
CA LEU A 106 -3.86 -13.05 0.74
C LEU A 106 -4.10 -12.14 -0.47
N VAL A 107 -4.47 -12.73 -1.60
CA VAL A 107 -4.94 -12.01 -2.78
C VAL A 107 -6.24 -12.60 -3.30
N GLY A 108 -7.18 -11.77 -3.70
CA GLY A 108 -8.48 -12.18 -4.23
C GLY A 108 -9.05 -11.19 -5.21
N SER A 109 -10.17 -11.55 -5.84
CA SER A 109 -10.95 -10.64 -6.67
C SER A 109 -11.76 -9.69 -5.78
N ALA A 110 -11.83 -8.40 -6.15
CA ALA A 110 -12.66 -7.42 -5.47
C ALA A 110 -14.17 -7.73 -5.55
N ASP A 111 -14.61 -8.62 -6.45
CA ASP A 111 -16.01 -9.06 -6.50
C ASP A 111 -16.38 -10.05 -5.37
N GLY A 112 -15.39 -10.52 -4.61
CA GLY A 112 -15.57 -11.45 -3.49
C GLY A 112 -16.06 -12.85 -3.89
N LYS A 113 -16.12 -13.17 -5.18
CA LYS A 113 -16.66 -14.45 -5.68
C LYS A 113 -15.60 -15.54 -5.77
N SER A 114 -14.35 -15.15 -6.02
CA SER A 114 -13.22 -16.08 -6.12
C SER A 114 -12.62 -16.36 -4.74
N PRO A 115 -12.16 -17.60 -4.47
CA PRO A 115 -11.47 -17.91 -3.23
C PRO A 115 -10.17 -17.09 -3.10
N LEU A 116 -9.85 -16.68 -1.87
CA LEU A 116 -8.59 -16.00 -1.58
C LEU A 116 -7.41 -16.96 -1.74
N ARG A 117 -6.37 -16.51 -2.45
CA ARG A 117 -5.10 -17.21 -2.58
C ARG A 117 -4.12 -16.68 -1.55
N ILE A 118 -3.44 -17.58 -0.85
CA ILE A 118 -2.33 -17.21 0.04
C ILE A 118 -1.11 -16.85 -0.82
N VAL A 119 -0.54 -15.66 -0.58
CA VAL A 119 0.70 -15.18 -1.21
C VAL A 119 1.88 -15.39 -0.26
N VAL A 120 1.70 -15.02 1.00
CA VAL A 120 2.70 -15.18 2.06
C VAL A 120 2.00 -15.77 3.29
N ASN A 121 2.67 -16.70 3.98
CA ASN A 121 2.20 -17.29 5.22
C ASN A 121 3.23 -17.13 6.35
N HIS A 122 2.81 -17.49 7.56
CA HIS A 122 3.67 -17.58 8.75
C HIS A 122 4.38 -16.27 9.11
N GLN A 123 3.69 -15.14 8.97
CA GLN A 123 4.23 -13.84 9.34
C GLN A 123 3.93 -13.50 10.80
N PRO A 124 4.91 -12.99 11.56
CA PRO A 124 4.73 -12.56 12.94
C PRO A 124 4.11 -11.17 13.00
N MET A 125 2.85 -11.12 13.41
CA MET A 125 2.10 -9.90 13.73
C MET A 125 2.18 -8.83 12.63
N PRO A 126 1.73 -9.14 11.40
CA PRO A 126 1.80 -8.20 10.29
C PRO A 126 0.70 -7.12 10.37
N ASP A 127 1.01 -5.85 10.14
CA ASP A 127 0.05 -4.73 10.35
C ASP A 127 -0.19 -3.86 9.10
N GLY A 128 0.88 -3.33 8.52
CA GLY A 128 0.83 -2.54 7.29
C GLY A 128 1.23 -3.35 6.07
N ILE A 129 0.64 -3.01 4.91
CA ILE A 129 1.00 -3.56 3.60
C ILE A 129 1.07 -2.43 2.59
N ALA A 130 2.03 -2.50 1.66
CA ALA A 130 2.10 -1.61 0.51
C ALA A 130 2.54 -2.39 -0.73
N LEU A 131 2.01 -2.00 -1.89
CA LEU A 131 2.35 -2.61 -3.17
C LEU A 131 3.05 -1.59 -4.06
N CYS A 132 4.14 -2.02 -4.69
CA CYS A 132 4.72 -1.29 -5.80
C CYS A 132 4.77 -2.19 -7.04
N HIS A 133 3.89 -1.90 -8.00
CA HIS A 133 3.90 -2.58 -9.29
C HIS A 133 5.13 -2.23 -10.12
N GLY A 134 5.66 -1.01 -10.02
CA GLY A 134 6.83 -0.55 -10.80
C GLY A 134 8.10 -1.37 -10.56
N VAL A 135 8.29 -1.90 -9.34
CA VAL A 135 9.39 -2.82 -8.99
C VAL A 135 8.92 -4.25 -8.78
N GLY A 136 7.63 -4.54 -8.97
CA GLY A 136 7.05 -5.87 -8.81
C GLY A 136 7.16 -6.42 -7.38
N LYS A 137 6.99 -5.58 -6.36
CA LYS A 137 7.17 -5.95 -4.94
C LYS A 137 5.94 -5.68 -4.08
N ILE A 138 5.76 -6.54 -3.07
CA ILE A 138 4.91 -6.34 -1.90
C ILE A 138 5.83 -6.02 -0.73
N PHE A 139 5.43 -5.07 0.10
CA PHE A 139 6.08 -4.71 1.36
C PHE A 139 5.09 -4.86 2.49
N TRP A 140 5.55 -5.34 3.65
CA TRP A 140 4.72 -5.36 4.86
C TRP A 140 5.57 -5.16 6.10
N SER A 141 4.94 -4.64 7.15
CA SER A 141 5.54 -4.54 8.47
C SER A 141 5.23 -5.76 9.29
N ASN A 142 6.21 -6.22 10.07
CA ASN A 142 6.01 -7.15 11.18
C ASN A 142 6.29 -6.38 12.47
N MET A 143 5.27 -6.28 13.32
CA MET A 143 5.31 -5.41 14.51
C MET A 143 6.26 -5.86 15.62
N GLY A 144 6.71 -7.12 15.61
CA GLY A 144 7.50 -7.66 16.72
C GLY A 144 6.67 -7.85 17.99
N VAL A 145 7.29 -7.84 19.16
CA VAL A 145 6.61 -7.90 20.45
C VAL A 145 6.58 -6.48 21.04
N PRO A 146 5.44 -5.95 21.51
CA PRO A 146 5.32 -4.53 21.88
C PRO A 146 6.38 -3.99 22.85
N ASN A 147 6.94 -4.82 23.73
CA ASN A 147 7.96 -4.41 24.72
C ASN A 147 9.39 -4.75 24.31
N ILE A 148 9.61 -5.25 23.09
CA ILE A 148 10.90 -5.66 22.54
C ILE A 148 11.12 -4.89 21.24
N ASN A 149 12.33 -4.39 21.04
CA ASN A 149 12.71 -3.75 19.80
C ASN A 149 13.12 -4.83 18.78
N ASP A 150 12.15 -5.56 18.24
CA ASP A 150 12.33 -6.67 17.30
C ASP A 150 11.41 -6.61 16.06
N GLY A 151 10.84 -5.44 15.76
CA GLY A 151 10.11 -5.21 14.51
C GLY A 151 11.01 -5.27 13.27
N CYS A 152 10.39 -5.52 12.11
CA CYS A 152 11.06 -5.50 10.81
C CYS A 152 10.13 -5.09 9.67
N ILE A 153 10.73 -4.73 8.54
CA ILE A 153 10.02 -4.54 7.27
C ILE A 153 10.45 -5.64 6.31
N MET A 154 9.47 -6.30 5.73
CA MET A 154 9.63 -7.43 4.85
C MET A 154 9.24 -7.06 3.42
N SER A 155 9.77 -7.81 2.46
CA SER A 155 9.42 -7.70 1.04
C SER A 155 9.38 -9.06 0.38
N CYS A 156 8.56 -9.18 -0.67
CA CYS A 156 8.56 -10.29 -1.62
C CYS A 156 8.15 -9.80 -3.01
N ASN A 157 8.34 -10.63 -4.02
CA ASN A 157 7.75 -10.43 -5.34
C ASN A 157 6.21 -10.49 -5.27
N LEU A 158 5.52 -9.92 -6.26
CA LEU A 158 4.04 -9.96 -6.33
C LEU A 158 3.44 -11.39 -6.34
N ASP A 159 4.24 -12.39 -6.73
CA ASP A 159 3.85 -13.81 -6.72
C ASP A 159 4.06 -14.50 -5.36
N GLY A 160 4.74 -13.84 -4.41
CA GLY A 160 5.07 -14.36 -3.08
C GLY A 160 6.49 -14.89 -2.93
N ASN A 161 7.29 -14.94 -4.01
CA ASN A 161 8.68 -15.41 -3.97
C ASN A 161 9.67 -14.33 -3.48
N ASP A 162 10.91 -14.71 -3.17
CA ASP A 162 11.97 -13.79 -2.68
C ASP A 162 11.57 -13.04 -1.39
N ILE A 163 10.95 -13.75 -0.44
CA ILE A 163 10.65 -13.23 0.90
C ILE A 163 11.96 -12.90 1.62
N LYS A 164 12.13 -11.64 2.02
CA LYS A 164 13.28 -11.19 2.81
C LYS A 164 12.96 -9.97 3.67
N ALA A 165 13.72 -9.80 4.74
CA ALA A 165 13.72 -8.55 5.50
C ALA A 165 14.55 -7.51 4.73
N ILE A 166 13.93 -6.37 4.40
CA ILE A 166 14.64 -5.21 3.81
C ILE A 166 15.05 -4.22 4.90
N VAL A 167 14.31 -4.17 6.01
CA VAL A 167 14.75 -3.56 7.26
C VAL A 167 14.88 -4.68 8.29
N PRO A 168 16.10 -5.04 8.73
CA PRO A 168 16.33 -6.18 9.59
C PRO A 168 15.62 -6.08 10.95
N THR A 169 15.27 -7.24 11.51
CA THR A 169 14.72 -7.40 12.87
C THR A 169 15.51 -6.59 13.90
N GLY A 170 14.79 -5.74 14.64
CA GLY A 170 15.34 -4.89 15.69
C GLY A 170 16.02 -3.61 15.22
N SER A 171 16.00 -3.32 13.92
CA SER A 171 16.31 -1.98 13.42
C SER A 171 15.20 -0.98 13.77
N VAL A 172 13.98 -1.49 13.94
CA VAL A 172 12.76 -0.76 14.29
C VAL A 172 12.02 -1.57 15.36
N HIS A 173 11.14 -0.91 16.12
CA HIS A 173 10.45 -1.44 17.29
C HIS A 173 9.13 -2.08 16.89
N ALA A 174 8.13 -1.26 16.55
CA ALA A 174 6.79 -1.72 16.18
C ALA A 174 6.29 -0.97 14.93
N PRO A 175 6.81 -1.34 13.74
CA PRO A 175 6.43 -0.70 12.49
C PRO A 175 4.96 -0.97 12.16
N LYS A 176 4.32 0.02 11.54
CA LYS A 176 2.88 0.09 11.28
C LYS A 176 2.60 0.21 9.79
N GLN A 177 1.69 1.09 9.39
CA GLN A 177 1.34 1.33 7.99
C GLN A 177 2.57 1.79 7.20
N LEU A 178 2.59 1.45 5.91
CA LEU A 178 3.66 1.77 4.98
C LEU A 178 3.08 2.46 3.75
N ALA A 179 3.85 3.37 3.15
CA ALA A 179 3.54 3.98 1.88
C ALA A 179 4.76 3.91 0.96
N VAL A 180 4.55 3.62 -0.31
CA VAL A 180 5.58 3.70 -1.35
C VAL A 180 5.32 4.98 -2.13
N ASP A 181 6.37 5.74 -2.44
CA ASP A 181 6.22 6.89 -3.34
C ASP A 181 5.75 6.47 -4.75
N SER A 182 5.13 7.41 -5.48
CA SER A 182 4.62 7.15 -6.83
C SER A 182 5.69 6.73 -7.83
N GLY A 183 6.95 7.08 -7.57
CA GLY A 183 8.12 6.68 -8.36
C GLY A 183 8.69 5.31 -7.99
N CYS A 184 8.17 4.65 -6.95
CA CYS A 184 8.69 3.38 -6.43
C CYS A 184 10.19 3.38 -6.08
N SER A 185 10.68 4.51 -5.59
CA SER A 185 12.07 4.73 -5.20
C SER A 185 12.27 4.69 -3.68
N LYS A 186 11.27 5.15 -2.93
CA LYS A 186 11.30 5.27 -1.47
C LYS A 186 10.10 4.59 -0.81
N LEU A 187 10.37 3.95 0.31
CA LEU A 187 9.41 3.37 1.22
C LEU A 187 9.37 4.22 2.50
N TYR A 188 8.19 4.57 2.94
CA TYR A 188 7.92 5.28 4.18
C TYR A 188 7.11 4.38 5.09
N PHE A 189 7.38 4.43 6.39
CA PHE A 189 6.60 3.66 7.36
C PHE A 189 6.63 4.34 8.73
N SER A 190 5.51 4.23 9.43
CA SER A 190 5.35 4.76 10.78
C SER A 190 5.63 3.68 11.82
N GLU A 191 5.81 4.11 13.07
CA GLU A 191 6.10 3.22 14.19
C GLU A 191 5.34 3.68 15.45
N GLN A 192 4.61 2.75 16.06
CA GLN A 192 3.73 3.03 17.20
C GLN A 192 4.56 3.24 18.48
N GLU A 193 5.09 2.16 19.07
CA GLU A 193 5.81 2.20 20.35
C GLU A 193 7.15 2.94 20.27
N GLY A 194 7.77 2.96 19.08
CA GLY A 194 8.99 3.73 18.83
C GLY A 194 8.77 5.20 18.50
N MET A 195 7.52 5.63 18.23
CA MET A 195 7.11 7.03 18.07
C MET A 195 7.87 7.77 16.96
N ARG A 196 8.13 7.10 15.84
CA ARG A 196 8.94 7.61 14.73
C ARG A 196 8.22 7.42 13.39
N VAL A 197 8.68 8.19 12.42
CA VAL A 197 8.45 7.93 10.99
C VAL A 197 9.81 7.62 10.38
N PHE A 198 9.86 6.64 9.50
CA PHE A 198 11.05 6.23 8.77
C PHE A 198 10.87 6.39 7.27
N ARG A 199 12.02 6.51 6.59
CA ARG A 199 12.14 6.47 5.14
C ARG A 199 13.36 5.63 4.76
N CYS A 200 13.25 4.80 3.75
CA CYS A 200 14.38 4.12 3.13
C CYS A 200 14.17 3.97 1.62
N SER A 201 15.20 3.56 0.89
CA SER A 201 15.04 3.06 -0.47
C SER A 201 14.21 1.77 -0.46
N VAL A 202 13.51 1.45 -1.56
CA VAL A 202 12.67 0.24 -1.65
C VAL A 202 13.42 -1.08 -1.46
N ASP A 203 14.75 -1.07 -1.60
CA ASP A 203 15.62 -2.21 -1.30
C ASP A 203 16.05 -2.29 0.18
N GLY A 204 15.63 -1.33 1.01
CA GLY A 204 15.96 -1.22 2.43
C GLY A 204 17.18 -0.34 2.73
N SER A 205 17.94 0.08 1.72
CA SER A 205 19.13 0.91 1.92
C SER A 205 18.80 2.35 2.33
N GLY A 206 19.75 3.02 2.99
CA GLY A 206 19.58 4.43 3.38
C GLY A 206 18.41 4.66 4.33
N LEU A 207 18.29 3.82 5.37
CA LEU A 207 17.28 4.00 6.41
C LEU A 207 17.53 5.30 7.17
N GLU A 208 16.54 6.16 7.16
CA GLU A 208 16.51 7.48 7.76
C GLU A 208 15.29 7.62 8.67
N THR A 209 15.37 8.51 9.65
CA THR A 209 14.26 8.84 10.57
C THR A 209 13.80 10.28 10.32
N PRO A 210 12.84 10.56 9.42
CA PRO A 210 12.38 11.92 9.17
C PRO A 210 11.66 12.60 10.35
N VAL A 211 11.08 11.82 11.27
CA VAL A 211 10.35 12.32 12.44
C VAL A 211 10.66 11.46 13.65
N GLN A 212 10.97 12.10 14.79
CA GLN A 212 11.11 11.43 16.08
C GLN A 212 10.35 12.18 17.17
N ASN A 213 9.22 11.61 17.63
CA ASN A 213 8.34 12.21 18.63
C ASN A 213 8.69 11.79 20.06
N GLY A 214 9.50 10.74 20.23
CA GLY A 214 9.85 10.24 21.56
C GLY A 214 11.00 9.24 21.58
N ASP A 215 11.22 8.69 22.78
CA ASP A 215 12.14 7.59 23.05
C ASP A 215 11.33 6.46 23.71
N TRP A 216 11.23 5.30 23.06
CA TRP A 216 10.46 4.15 23.54
C TRP A 216 10.86 3.68 24.94
N LYS A 217 12.09 3.98 25.39
CA LYS A 217 12.54 3.67 26.75
C LYS A 217 11.88 4.54 27.83
N ARG A 218 11.26 5.67 27.46
CA ARG A 218 10.72 6.68 28.38
C ARG A 218 9.28 7.10 28.05
N GLY A 219 8.93 7.17 26.76
CA GLY A 219 7.66 7.72 26.24
C GLY A 219 6.58 6.68 25.95
N PHE A 220 6.80 5.41 26.27
CA PHE A 220 5.90 4.30 25.92
C PHE A 220 4.42 4.50 26.29
N LYS A 221 4.13 5.25 27.36
CA LYS A 221 2.77 5.45 27.89
C LYS A 221 2.01 6.61 27.25
N ASP A 222 2.69 7.50 26.53
CA ASP A 222 2.02 8.63 25.89
C ASP A 222 1.58 8.25 24.47
N HIS A 223 0.34 7.76 24.37
CA HIS A 223 -0.24 7.32 23.10
C HIS A 223 -0.40 8.47 22.09
N THR A 224 -0.26 9.73 22.52
CA THR A 224 -0.30 10.87 21.60
C THR A 224 0.95 10.95 20.74
N LEU A 225 2.04 10.29 21.12
CA LEU A 225 3.30 10.26 20.36
C LEU A 225 3.36 9.13 19.32
N TRP A 226 2.41 8.18 19.37
CA TRP A 226 2.39 6.99 18.53
C TRP A 226 2.01 7.33 17.08
N CYS A 227 2.93 7.06 16.15
CA CYS A 227 2.72 7.21 14.71
C CYS A 227 2.12 5.92 14.14
N ILE A 228 1.05 6.02 13.34
CA ILE A 228 0.32 4.85 12.83
C ILE A 228 0.28 4.86 11.30
N GLY A 229 -0.58 5.69 10.71
CA GLY A 229 -0.73 5.87 9.27
C GLY A 229 0.41 6.68 8.68
N ILE A 230 0.67 6.49 7.40
CA ILE A 230 1.66 7.25 6.63
C ILE A 230 1.18 7.36 5.19
N ALA A 231 1.28 8.55 4.60
CA ALA A 231 1.06 8.77 3.18
C ALA A 231 2.08 9.75 2.64
N VAL A 232 2.35 9.70 1.33
CA VAL A 232 3.36 10.54 0.68
C VAL A 232 2.76 11.18 -0.56
N ALA A 233 3.07 12.46 -0.75
CA ALA A 233 2.68 13.28 -1.89
C ALA A 233 3.95 13.88 -2.54
N PRO A 234 4.66 13.10 -3.39
CA PRO A 234 5.93 13.54 -3.96
C PRO A 234 5.84 14.81 -4.82
N ARG A 235 4.73 15.05 -5.53
CA ARG A 235 4.57 16.25 -6.37
C ARG A 235 4.38 17.51 -5.52
N GLU A 236 3.81 17.37 -4.34
CA GLU A 236 3.73 18.42 -3.33
C GLU A 236 5.03 18.56 -2.51
N GLY A 237 5.92 17.56 -2.58
CA GLY A 237 7.10 17.48 -1.74
C GLY A 237 6.75 17.27 -0.26
N LYS A 238 5.62 16.64 0.05
CA LYS A 238 5.09 16.45 1.41
C LYS A 238 4.89 14.98 1.76
N PHE A 239 4.99 14.67 3.05
CA PHE A 239 4.49 13.42 3.61
C PHE A 239 3.63 13.72 4.83
N TYR A 240 2.72 12.80 5.14
CA TYR A 240 1.65 12.96 6.09
C TYR A 240 1.58 11.73 6.99
N TRP A 241 1.32 11.91 8.28
CA TRP A 241 1.17 10.78 9.21
C TRP A 241 0.08 11.06 10.24
N THR A 242 -0.52 9.98 10.75
CA THR A 242 -1.43 10.07 11.90
C THR A 242 -0.67 9.88 13.21
N GLN A 243 -1.14 10.55 14.25
CA GLN A 243 -0.84 10.23 15.63
C GLN A 243 -2.12 9.84 16.36
N LYS A 244 -2.14 8.65 16.95
CA LYS A 244 -3.37 8.00 17.42
C LYS A 244 -4.03 8.72 18.60
N GLY A 245 -3.26 9.04 19.63
CA GLY A 245 -3.80 9.40 20.94
C GLY A 245 -4.35 8.20 21.73
N PRO A 246 -4.80 8.39 22.98
CA PRO A 246 -5.42 7.34 23.76
C PRO A 246 -6.69 6.83 23.08
N SER A 247 -6.98 5.54 23.22
CA SER A 247 -8.18 4.96 22.61
C SER A 247 -9.42 5.72 23.05
N LYS A 248 -10.25 6.13 22.08
CA LYS A 248 -11.49 6.91 22.33
C LYS A 248 -11.23 8.21 23.10
N GLY A 249 -10.01 8.74 23.02
CA GLY A 249 -9.53 9.85 23.83
C GLY A 249 -9.68 11.22 23.19
N SER A 250 -10.07 11.32 21.92
CA SER A 250 -10.20 12.59 21.18
C SER A 250 -8.95 13.47 21.23
N GLN A 251 -7.79 12.82 21.19
CA GLN A 251 -6.47 13.46 21.20
C GLN A 251 -5.64 13.06 19.97
N GLY A 252 -6.26 12.38 19.02
CA GLY A 252 -5.67 12.03 17.75
C GLY A 252 -5.41 13.25 16.88
N ARG A 253 -4.39 13.14 16.03
CA ARG A 253 -3.87 14.22 15.19
C ARG A 253 -3.43 13.69 13.83
N ILE A 254 -3.42 14.56 12.84
CA ILE A 254 -2.79 14.30 11.54
C ILE A 254 -1.81 15.44 11.29
N PHE A 255 -0.60 15.08 10.88
CA PHE A 255 0.48 16.02 10.62
C PHE A 255 0.95 15.91 9.18
N ARG A 256 1.66 16.95 8.73
CA ARG A 256 2.48 16.92 7.52
C ARG A 256 3.83 17.55 7.75
N ALA A 257 4.79 17.21 6.90
CA ALA A 257 6.07 17.90 6.81
C ALA A 257 6.64 17.76 5.38
N SER A 258 7.72 18.49 5.09
CA SER A 258 8.42 18.41 3.80
C SER A 258 9.20 17.10 3.68
N ILE A 259 9.15 16.45 2.51
CA ILE A 259 9.93 15.24 2.24
C ILE A 259 11.43 15.51 2.44
N GLU A 260 11.89 16.65 1.94
CA GLU A 260 13.25 17.11 2.18
C GLU A 260 13.38 17.71 3.58
N MET A 261 14.43 17.29 4.28
CA MET A 261 14.76 17.84 5.59
C MET A 261 15.24 19.28 5.41
N PRO A 262 14.72 20.26 6.18
CA PRO A 262 15.26 21.62 6.16
C PRO A 262 16.75 21.66 6.50
N ASP A 263 17.50 22.58 5.87
CA ASP A 263 18.94 22.72 6.07
C ASP A 263 19.30 22.89 7.55
N GLY A 264 20.20 22.03 8.04
CA GLY A 264 20.69 22.07 9.42
C GLY A 264 19.70 21.52 10.47
N ALA A 265 18.53 21.03 10.05
CA ALA A 265 17.58 20.36 10.92
C ALA A 265 17.78 18.83 10.93
N ASP A 266 17.21 18.20 11.95
CA ASP A 266 17.07 16.76 12.09
C ASP A 266 15.63 16.39 12.47
N ALA A 267 15.39 15.08 12.67
CA ALA A 267 14.10 14.50 13.02
C ALA A 267 13.41 15.13 14.23
N SER A 268 14.19 15.70 15.16
CA SER A 268 13.74 16.27 16.43
C SER A 268 13.69 17.81 16.43
N THR A 269 14.36 18.45 15.47
CA THR A 269 14.53 19.91 15.42
C THR A 269 13.85 20.56 14.21
N ARG A 270 13.39 19.77 13.24
CA ARG A 270 12.66 20.29 12.08
C ARG A 270 11.42 21.09 12.50
N ALA A 271 11.36 22.34 12.07
CA ALA A 271 10.29 23.27 12.43
C ALA A 271 9.14 23.30 11.41
N ASP A 272 9.27 22.56 10.30
CA ASP A 272 8.30 22.52 9.20
C ASP A 272 7.19 21.47 9.40
N ILE A 273 7.09 20.89 10.61
CA ILE A 273 5.99 19.99 10.98
C ILE A 273 4.74 20.83 11.26
N GLU A 274 3.67 20.52 10.54
CA GLU A 274 2.38 21.19 10.68
C GLU A 274 1.31 20.21 11.16
N CYS A 275 0.55 20.61 12.19
CA CYS A 275 -0.61 19.86 12.67
C CYS A 275 -1.84 20.30 11.87
N LEU A 276 -2.33 19.43 10.98
CA LEU A 276 -3.46 19.71 10.10
C LEU A 276 -4.78 19.51 10.82
N PHE A 277 -4.87 18.41 11.57
CA PHE A 277 -6.04 18.05 12.34
C PHE A 277 -5.66 17.73 13.76
N SER A 278 -6.48 18.18 14.69
CA SER A 278 -6.35 17.89 16.11
C SER A 278 -7.71 17.54 16.71
N ARG A 279 -7.66 16.88 17.88
CA ARG A 279 -8.84 16.38 18.58
C ARG A 279 -9.66 15.38 17.76
N LEU A 280 -8.99 14.63 16.88
CA LEU A 280 -9.60 13.50 16.22
C LEU A 280 -9.81 12.37 17.24
N PRO A 281 -10.90 11.59 17.14
CA PRO A 281 -11.19 10.54 18.10
C PRO A 281 -10.05 9.51 18.24
N GLU A 282 -9.66 8.85 17.14
CA GLU A 282 -8.57 7.86 17.06
C GLU A 282 -8.20 7.60 15.58
N PRO A 283 -7.49 8.52 14.88
CA PRO A 283 -7.12 8.36 13.49
C PRO A 283 -6.06 7.28 13.34
N ILE A 284 -6.22 6.41 12.34
CA ILE A 284 -5.35 5.25 12.12
C ILE A 284 -4.59 5.39 10.84
N ASP A 285 -5.19 5.10 9.69
CA ASP A 285 -4.52 5.13 8.41
C ASP A 285 -4.97 6.32 7.58
N LEU A 286 -4.16 6.75 6.62
CA LEU A 286 -4.47 7.85 5.72
C LEU A 286 -3.93 7.61 4.32
N GLU A 287 -4.59 8.20 3.32
CA GLU A 287 -4.12 8.24 1.94
C GLU A 287 -4.25 9.63 1.34
N ILE A 288 -3.37 9.93 0.38
CA ILE A 288 -3.38 11.18 -0.38
C ILE A 288 -3.66 10.90 -1.85
N ASP A 289 -4.70 11.54 -2.35
CA ASP A 289 -5.00 11.65 -3.77
C ASP A 289 -4.47 12.99 -4.28
N GLU A 290 -3.24 12.99 -4.79
CA GLU A 290 -2.61 14.19 -5.35
C GLU A 290 -3.33 14.67 -6.63
N ASP A 291 -3.99 13.79 -7.40
CA ASP A 291 -4.69 14.15 -8.64
C ASP A 291 -6.05 14.80 -8.33
N GLY A 292 -6.84 14.16 -7.48
CA GLY A 292 -8.13 14.67 -7.03
C GLY A 292 -8.04 15.70 -5.89
N ARG A 293 -6.81 15.99 -5.43
CA ARG A 293 -6.50 16.89 -4.31
C ARG A 293 -7.36 16.58 -3.10
N ALA A 294 -7.21 15.37 -2.58
CA ALA A 294 -7.98 14.91 -1.44
C ALA A 294 -7.13 14.08 -0.48
N MET A 295 -7.48 14.16 0.80
CA MET A 295 -6.97 13.27 1.83
C MET A 295 -8.11 12.43 2.37
N TYR A 296 -7.82 11.15 2.60
CA TYR A 296 -8.73 10.20 3.21
C TYR A 296 -8.09 9.64 4.47
N TRP A 297 -8.88 9.36 5.50
CA TRP A 297 -8.36 8.67 6.68
C TRP A 297 -9.44 7.84 7.37
N THR A 298 -8.99 6.77 8.03
CA THR A 298 -9.80 5.95 8.94
C THR A 298 -9.68 6.45 10.36
N ASP A 299 -10.78 6.36 11.10
CA ASP A 299 -10.82 6.66 12.53
C ASP A 299 -11.56 5.55 13.30
N ARG A 300 -10.97 5.08 14.41
CA ARG A 300 -11.51 4.00 15.25
C ARG A 300 -12.17 4.46 16.55
N GLY A 301 -12.28 5.76 16.78
CA GLY A 301 -12.82 6.28 18.03
C GLY A 301 -14.33 6.11 18.15
N GLU A 302 -14.90 6.68 19.21
CA GLU A 302 -16.33 6.55 19.50
C GLU A 302 -17.23 7.39 18.59
N LEU A 303 -18.46 6.92 18.41
CA LEU A 303 -19.52 7.70 17.78
C LEU A 303 -19.79 9.00 18.55
N PRO A 304 -20.24 10.09 17.89
CA PRO A 304 -20.69 10.17 16.50
C PRO A 304 -19.61 10.52 15.47
N SER A 305 -18.39 10.85 15.89
CA SER A 305 -17.31 11.33 15.01
C SER A 305 -16.27 10.27 14.64
N GLY A 306 -16.13 9.20 15.42
CA GLY A 306 -15.24 8.08 15.14
C GLY A 306 -15.92 6.91 14.44
N ASN A 307 -15.19 5.79 14.31
CA ASN A 307 -15.59 4.60 13.57
C ASN A 307 -16.04 4.95 12.15
N SER A 308 -15.20 5.73 11.46
CA SER A 308 -15.54 6.48 10.26
C SER A 308 -14.45 6.40 9.20
N LEU A 309 -14.88 6.50 7.94
CA LEU A 309 -14.02 6.89 6.82
C LEU A 309 -14.28 8.36 6.53
N ASN A 310 -13.21 9.13 6.50
CA ASN A 310 -13.26 10.57 6.36
C ASN A 310 -12.58 10.99 5.06
N ARG A 311 -13.02 12.12 4.51
CA ARG A 311 -12.44 12.76 3.33
C ARG A 311 -12.36 14.25 3.54
N ILE A 312 -11.28 14.87 3.08
CA ILE A 312 -11.21 16.31 2.88
C ILE A 312 -10.61 16.64 1.52
N SER A 313 -11.01 17.76 0.93
CA SER A 313 -10.33 18.32 -0.25
C SER A 313 -9.16 19.18 0.22
N LEU A 314 -8.00 18.99 -0.42
CA LEU A 314 -6.80 19.77 -0.23
C LEU A 314 -6.89 20.96 -1.20
N ASP A 315 -6.83 22.18 -0.69
CA ASP A 315 -6.70 23.36 -1.52
C ASP A 315 -5.20 23.67 -1.76
N GLU A 316 -4.92 24.51 -2.76
CA GLU A 316 -3.53 24.90 -3.09
C GLU A 316 -2.88 25.76 -1.97
N ALA A 317 -3.68 26.34 -1.09
CA ALA A 317 -3.23 27.21 0.01
C ALA A 317 -3.02 26.48 1.35
N GLY A 318 -3.46 25.22 1.47
CA GLY A 318 -3.46 24.47 2.72
C GLY A 318 -4.51 24.92 3.74
N GLU A 319 -5.59 25.59 3.31
CA GLU A 319 -6.78 25.84 4.12
C GLU A 319 -7.75 24.66 4.06
N TYR A 320 -7.88 23.98 5.20
CA TYR A 320 -8.74 22.81 5.34
C TYR A 320 -10.14 23.22 5.80
N GLY A 321 -11.15 22.97 4.97
CA GLY A 321 -12.55 23.07 5.36
C GLY A 321 -12.98 21.99 6.36
N ASN A 322 -14.28 21.91 6.67
CA ASN A 322 -14.81 20.77 7.41
C ASN A 322 -14.69 19.50 6.57
N HIS A 323 -14.15 18.44 7.16
CA HIS A 323 -14.09 17.14 6.50
C HIS A 323 -15.47 16.49 6.41
N GLN A 324 -15.61 15.58 5.45
CA GLN A 324 -16.81 14.81 5.18
C GLN A 324 -16.62 13.39 5.69
N ILE A 325 -17.66 12.84 6.32
CA ILE A 325 -17.68 11.42 6.67
C ILE A 325 -18.36 10.66 5.53
N LEU A 326 -17.58 9.81 4.86
CA LEU A 326 -18.03 9.02 3.72
C LEU A 326 -18.71 7.73 4.16
N ALA A 327 -18.22 7.12 5.23
CA ALA A 327 -18.77 5.87 5.78
C ALA A 327 -18.65 5.85 7.31
N ARG A 328 -19.49 5.06 7.98
CA ARG A 328 -19.49 4.85 9.43
C ARG A 328 -19.80 3.40 9.77
N ASN A 329 -19.63 3.04 11.05
CA ASN A 329 -19.92 1.72 11.60
C ASN A 329 -19.07 0.63 10.92
N LEU A 330 -17.79 0.94 10.70
CA LEU A 330 -16.82 0.04 10.08
C LEU A 330 -16.26 -1.01 11.07
N HIS A 331 -16.71 -0.97 12.33
CA HIS A 331 -16.33 -1.90 13.40
C HIS A 331 -14.80 -2.02 13.54
N GLU A 332 -14.13 -0.89 13.79
CA GLU A 332 -12.67 -0.71 13.84
C GLU A 332 -11.99 -0.68 12.46
N ALA A 333 -12.26 0.39 11.69
CA ALA A 333 -11.53 0.65 10.45
C ALA A 333 -10.04 0.87 10.73
N ILE A 334 -9.19 0.05 10.11
CA ILE A 334 -7.73 0.17 10.25
C ILE A 334 -7.16 0.74 8.96
N GLY A 335 -7.02 -0.07 7.91
CA GLY A 335 -6.34 0.33 6.69
C GLY A 335 -7.26 0.88 5.60
N LEU A 336 -6.71 1.76 4.77
CA LEU A 336 -7.28 2.11 3.48
C LEU A 336 -6.16 2.17 2.43
N ASP A 337 -6.52 1.97 1.18
CA ASP A 337 -5.61 2.07 0.04
C ASP A 337 -6.30 2.85 -1.08
N TRP A 338 -5.55 3.75 -1.71
CA TRP A 338 -6.00 4.56 -2.83
C TRP A 338 -5.13 4.28 -4.05
N GLN A 339 -5.79 3.98 -5.16
CA GLN A 339 -5.13 3.84 -6.45
C GLN A 339 -5.84 4.75 -7.46
N SER A 340 -5.12 5.67 -8.11
CA SER A 340 -5.69 6.71 -9.00
C SER A 340 -6.57 6.19 -10.15
N THR A 341 -6.48 4.90 -10.48
CA THR A 341 -7.29 4.22 -11.51
C THR A 341 -8.44 3.38 -10.94
N ARG A 342 -8.62 3.35 -9.61
CA ARG A 342 -9.58 2.49 -8.92
C ARG A 342 -10.27 3.20 -7.76
N PRO A 343 -11.48 2.75 -7.35
CA PRO A 343 -12.10 3.22 -6.12
C PRO A 343 -11.24 2.88 -4.89
N ILE A 344 -11.35 3.70 -3.84
CA ILE A 344 -10.72 3.47 -2.52
C ILE A 344 -11.04 2.06 -2.06
N THR A 345 -10.01 1.30 -1.72
CA THR A 345 -10.12 -0.02 -1.13
C THR A 345 -9.92 0.12 0.37
N ILE A 346 -10.91 -0.24 1.17
CA ILE A 346 -10.83 -0.18 2.63
C ILE A 346 -10.71 -1.61 3.15
N TYR A 347 -9.73 -1.86 4.01
CA TYR A 347 -9.63 -3.14 4.70
C TYR A 347 -9.61 -2.94 6.22
N THR A 348 -10.52 -3.63 6.88
CA THR A 348 -10.57 -3.69 8.34
C THR A 348 -9.78 -4.92 8.79
N GLN A 349 -8.71 -4.73 9.54
CA GLN A 349 -8.07 -5.82 10.25
C GLN A 349 -8.81 -5.95 11.59
N GLN A 350 -9.66 -6.98 11.74
CA GLN A 350 -10.36 -7.23 13.00
C GLN A 350 -9.34 -7.69 14.05
N ILE A 351 -9.12 -6.89 15.07
CA ILE A 351 -8.44 -7.29 16.30
C ILE A 351 -9.53 -7.38 17.37
N TRP A 352 -10.00 -8.60 17.68
CA TRP A 352 -10.94 -8.84 18.78
C TRP A 352 -10.25 -9.51 19.94
#